data_AF-X6MX13-F1
#
_entry.id   AF-X6MX13-F1
#
_cell.length_a   1.000
_cell.length_b   1.000
_cell.length_c   1.000
_cell.angle_alpha   90.00
_cell.angle_beta   90.00
_cell.angle_gamma   90.00
#
_symmetry.space_group_name_H-M   'P 1'
#
loop_
_entity.id
_entity.type
_entity.pdbx_description
1 polymer ?
#
loop_
_entity_poly.entity_id
_entity_poly.type
_entity_poly.pdbx_seq_one_letter_code
_entity_poly.pdbx_strand_id
1 'polypeptide(L)'
;GRLPVRVELTPLTKDDMHRILTETEFNLIQQQIEMLKTENCKLTFTKEAVLEIAHTAVRVNDQVENIGARRLVTVIEKLLFFIFLIKQKKKKNEKNFYLFFECYEQSNGKYQCGGLPRKQRICSGC
;
A
#
# COMPACT_ATOMS: atom_id res chain seq x y z
N GLY A 1 -11.86 15.05 39.30
CA GLY A 1 -10.42 15.31 39.55
C GLY A 1 -9.64 14.08 40.00
N ARG A 2 -9.73 12.95 39.28
CA ARG A 2 -8.92 11.73 39.55
C ARG A 2 -8.02 11.32 38.38
N LEU A 3 -7.94 12.17 37.36
CA LEU A 3 -7.05 12.01 36.20
C LEU A 3 -5.97 13.08 36.29
N PRO A 4 -4.90 12.84 37.08
CA PRO A 4 -3.83 13.82 37.29
C PRO A 4 -2.92 14.00 36.06
N VAL A 5 -2.85 13.00 35.18
CA VAL A 5 -2.06 13.05 33.96
C VAL A 5 -2.96 13.47 32.80
N ARG A 6 -2.55 14.55 32.11
CA ARG A 6 -3.12 14.99 30.85
C ARG A 6 -2.06 14.83 29.77
N VAL A 7 -2.43 14.20 28.67
CA VAL A 7 -1.62 14.14 27.47
C VAL A 7 -2.52 14.40 26.29
N GLU A 8 -1.99 15.12 25.32
CA GLU A 8 -2.67 15.39 24.05
C GLU A 8 -1.90 14.67 22.95
N LEU A 9 -2.62 14.01 22.06
CA LEU A 9 -2.05 13.26 20.95
C LEU A 9 -2.13 14.13 19.69
N THR A 10 -1.03 14.22 18.95
CA THR A 10 -0.98 14.92 17.68
C THR A 10 -1.53 14.03 16.55
N PRO A 11 -2.16 14.64 15.53
CA PRO A 11 -2.50 13.91 14.31
C PRO A 11 -1.26 13.31 13.65
N LEU A 12 -1.42 12.14 13.04
CA LEU A 12 -0.33 11.43 12.35
C LEU A 12 -0.06 12.07 10.99
N THR A 13 1.21 12.32 10.69
CA THR A 13 1.67 12.81 9.39
C THR A 13 1.89 11.68 8.39
N LYS A 14 2.20 12.03 7.13
CA LYS A 14 2.60 11.06 6.09
C LYS A 14 3.82 10.26 6.53
N ASP A 15 4.80 10.92 7.15
CA ASP A 15 6.03 10.27 7.59
C ASP A 15 5.74 9.32 8.76
N ASP A 16 4.86 9.69 9.69
CA ASP A 16 4.44 8.80 10.77
C ASP A 16 3.75 7.54 10.23
N MET A 17 2.87 7.71 9.23
CA MET A 17 2.22 6.58 8.56
C MET A 17 3.23 5.66 7.86
N HIS A 18 4.24 6.23 7.20
CA HIS A 18 5.31 5.46 6.57
C HIS A 18 6.15 4.71 7.61
N ARG A 19 6.49 5.34 8.73
CA ARG A 19 7.22 4.73 9.84
C ARG A 19 6.44 3.57 10.45
N ILE A 20 5.13 3.72 10.64
CA ILE A 20 4.25 2.62 11.09
C ILE A 20 4.36 1.41 10.15
N LEU A 21 4.44 1.62 8.84
CA LEU A 21 4.54 0.53 7.86
C LEU A 21 5.94 -0.10 7.74
N THR A 22 6.99 0.53 8.26
CA THR A 22 8.38 0.13 8.00
C THR A 22 9.19 -0.18 9.26
N GLU A 23 9.04 0.60 10.32
CA GLU A 23 9.81 0.45 11.57
C GLU A 23 9.17 -0.54 12.54
N THR A 24 7.86 -0.78 12.45
CA THR A 24 7.18 -1.70 13.38
C THR A 24 7.51 -3.15 13.05
N GLU A 25 7.87 -3.94 14.08
CA GLU A 25 8.35 -5.33 13.94
C GLU A 25 7.33 -6.27 13.28
N PHE A 26 6.04 -5.98 13.43
CA PHE A 26 4.94 -6.74 12.83
C PHE A 26 4.05 -5.82 12.01
N ASN A 27 4.66 -5.04 11.12
CA ASN A 27 3.91 -4.11 10.27
C ASN A 27 2.93 -4.82 9.33
N LEU A 28 1.93 -4.07 8.87
CA LEU A 28 0.89 -4.56 7.97
C LEU A 28 1.48 -5.16 6.68
N ILE A 29 2.57 -4.61 6.16
CA ILE A 29 3.19 -5.10 4.92
C ILE A 29 3.74 -6.51 5.10
N GLN A 30 4.49 -6.75 6.16
CA GLN A 30 5.05 -8.06 6.48
C GLN A 30 3.94 -9.09 6.69
N GLN A 31 2.89 -8.74 7.44
CA GLN A 31 1.74 -9.63 7.64
C GLN A 31 1.13 -10.07 6.30
N GLN A 32 0.94 -9.14 5.37
CA GLN A 32 0.36 -9.44 4.05
C GLN A 32 1.31 -10.26 3.16
N ILE A 33 2.62 -10.01 3.23
CA ILE A 33 3.63 -10.82 2.54
C ILE A 33 3.60 -12.26 3.06
N GLU A 34 3.61 -12.47 4.37
CA GLU A 34 3.57 -13.81 4.97
C GLU A 34 2.27 -14.54 4.65
N MET A 35 1.13 -13.85 4.70
CA MET A 35 -0.16 -14.44 4.39
C MET A 35 -0.21 -14.93 2.93
N LEU A 36 0.29 -14.14 1.98
CA LEU A 36 0.31 -14.51 0.56
C LEU A 36 1.37 -15.59 0.23
N LYS A 37 2.45 -15.68 1.01
CA LYS A 37 3.44 -16.75 0.87
C LYS A 37 2.81 -18.12 1.09
N THR A 38 1.81 -18.25 1.96
CA THR A 38 1.10 -19.52 2.19
C THR A 38 0.40 -20.04 0.91
N GLU A 39 0.01 -19.13 0.02
CA GLU A 39 -0.56 -19.45 -1.29
C GLU A 39 0.49 -19.58 -2.40
N ASN A 40 1.78 -19.65 -2.06
CA ASN A 40 2.92 -19.57 -2.99
C ASN A 40 2.92 -18.30 -3.85
N CYS A 41 2.34 -17.19 -3.37
CA CYS A 41 2.42 -15.89 -4.04
C CYS A 41 3.52 -15.04 -3.42
N LYS A 42 4.52 -14.69 -4.22
CA LYS A 42 5.56 -13.76 -3.78
C LYS A 42 5.08 -12.33 -4.01
N LEU A 43 4.88 -11.57 -2.94
CA LEU A 43 4.60 -10.14 -2.98
C LEU A 43 5.85 -9.36 -2.56
N THR A 44 6.12 -8.25 -3.23
CA THR A 44 7.22 -7.34 -2.86
C THR A 44 6.74 -5.91 -2.99
N PHE A 45 6.88 -5.15 -1.89
CA PHE A 45 6.59 -3.72 -1.85
C PHE A 45 7.89 -2.95 -2.11
N THR A 46 7.82 -2.02 -3.06
CA THR A 46 8.87 -1.04 -3.32
C THR A 46 8.76 0.13 -2.33
N LYS A 47 9.85 0.86 -2.07
CA LYS A 47 9.84 1.97 -1.11
C LYS A 47 8.85 3.06 -1.54
N GLU A 48 8.78 3.31 -2.84
CA GLU A 48 7.87 4.25 -3.48
C GLU A 48 6.41 3.84 -3.25
N ALA A 49 6.10 2.54 -3.34
CA ALA A 49 4.75 2.04 -3.05
C ALA A 49 4.36 2.24 -1.58
N VAL A 50 5.28 2.03 -0.64
CA VAL A 50 4.99 2.26 0.80
C VAL A 50 4.73 3.74 1.09
N LEU A 51 5.51 4.64 0.49
CA LEU A 51 5.31 6.08 0.61
C LEU A 51 3.95 6.53 0.05
N GLU A 52 3.51 5.96 -1.08
CA GLU A 52 2.20 6.29 -1.65
C GLU A 52 1.03 5.71 -0.87
N ILE A 53 1.19 4.54 -0.24
CA ILE A 53 0.19 4.00 0.69
C ILE A 53 0.01 4.95 1.87
N ALA A 54 1.12 5.41 2.46
CA ALA A 54 1.11 6.36 3.56
C ALA A 54 0.46 7.69 3.15
N HIS A 55 0.84 8.23 1.98
CA HIS A 55 0.26 9.45 1.42
C HIS A 55 -1.24 9.33 1.16
N THR A 56 -1.68 8.22 0.57
CA THR A 56 -3.10 7.96 0.30
C THR A 56 -3.89 7.86 1.60
N ALA A 57 -3.35 7.23 2.63
CA ALA A 57 -4.02 7.13 3.93
C ALA A 57 -4.24 8.50 4.57
N VAL A 58 -3.22 9.37 4.57
CA VAL A 58 -3.35 10.75 5.07
C VAL A 58 -4.37 11.53 4.27
N ARG A 59 -4.26 11.51 2.93
CA ARG A 59 -5.20 12.22 2.05
C ARG A 59 -6.66 11.80 2.28
N VAL A 60 -6.92 10.51 2.48
CA VAL A 60 -8.30 10.03 2.74
C VAL A 60 -8.77 10.43 4.15
N ASN A 61 -7.88 10.47 5.12
CA ASN A 61 -8.19 10.99 6.45
C ASN A 61 -8.55 12.48 6.41
N ASP A 62 -7.88 13.27 5.55
CA ASP A 62 -8.17 14.70 5.36
C ASP A 62 -9.47 14.95 4.59
N GLN A 63 -9.81 14.08 3.62
CA GLN A 63 -10.99 14.26 2.77
C GLN A 63 -12.30 13.76 3.39
N VAL A 64 -12.24 12.80 4.32
CA VAL A 64 -13.43 12.12 4.82
C VAL A 64 -13.54 12.26 6.34
N GLU A 65 -12.90 11.34 7.06
CA GLU A 65 -12.88 11.26 8.51
C GLU A 65 -11.50 10.75 8.93
N ASN A 66 -10.86 11.46 9.84
CA ASN A 66 -9.55 11.05 10.32
C ASN A 66 -9.69 9.97 11.39
N ILE A 67 -9.53 8.71 10.95
CA ILE A 67 -9.49 7.53 11.83
C ILE A 67 -8.06 7.12 12.21
N GLY A 68 -7.09 8.01 11.98
CA GLY A 68 -5.67 7.80 12.26
C GLY A 68 -5.07 6.63 11.46
N ALA A 69 -4.15 5.90 12.09
CA ALA A 69 -3.40 4.80 11.49
C ALA A 69 -4.28 3.64 10.99
N ARG A 70 -5.52 3.49 11.51
CA ARG A 70 -6.45 2.44 11.08
C ARG A 70 -6.78 2.51 9.59
N ARG A 71 -6.66 3.70 8.99
CA ARG A 71 -6.87 3.90 7.54
C ARG A 71 -5.96 3.01 6.68
N LEU A 72 -4.72 2.77 7.14
CA LEU A 72 -3.73 1.95 6.42
C LEU A 72 -4.26 0.56 6.08
N VAL A 73 -5.01 -0.06 7.01
CA VAL A 73 -5.59 -1.40 6.81
C VAL A 73 -6.50 -1.41 5.60
N THR A 74 -7.48 -0.49 5.55
CA THR A 74 -8.46 -0.42 4.45
C THR A 74 -7.82 -0.07 3.10
N VAL A 75 -6.76 0.75 3.10
CA VAL A 75 -6.04 1.13 1.87
C VAL A 75 -5.30 -0.09 1.32
N ILE A 76 -4.58 -0.81 2.18
CA ILE A 76 -3.82 -2.01 1.80
C ILE A 76 -4.76 -3.13 1.35
N GLU A 77 -5.86 -3.38 2.07
CA GLU A 77 -6.86 -4.39 1.70
C GLU A 77 -7.44 -4.13 0.31
N LYS A 78 -7.80 -2.88 0.00
CA LYS A 78 -8.27 -2.51 -1.34
C LYS A 78 -7.22 -2.78 -2.41
N LEU A 79 -5.95 -2.43 -2.16
CA LEU A 79 -4.85 -2.71 -3.10
C LEU A 79 -4.67 -4.21 -3.34
N LEU A 80 -4.66 -5.00 -2.27
CA LEU A 80 -4.51 -6.46 -2.36
C LEU A 80 -5.70 -7.13 -3.05
N PHE A 81 -6.92 -6.63 -2.81
CA PHE A 81 -8.12 -7.11 -3.49
C PHE A 81 -8.00 -7.00 -5.01
N PHE A 82 -7.51 -5.87 -5.53
CA PHE A 82 -7.27 -5.72 -6.97
C PHE A 82 -6.26 -6.74 -7.51
N ILE A 83 -5.19 -7.03 -6.77
CA ILE A 83 -4.19 -8.04 -7.16
C ILE A 83 -4.82 -9.43 -7.21
N PHE A 84 -5.65 -9.77 -6.21
CA PHE A 84 -6.35 -11.04 -6.17
C PHE A 84 -7.31 -11.22 -7.36
N LEU A 85 -8.06 -10.17 -7.72
CA LEU A 85 -8.93 -10.19 -8.90
C LEU A 85 -8.13 -10.44 -10.20
N ILE A 86 -6.94 -9.86 -10.33
CA ILE A 86 -6.07 -10.06 -11.48
C ILE A 86 -5.52 -11.50 -11.50
N LYS A 87 -5.13 -12.06 -10.34
CA LYS A 87 -4.68 -13.46 -10.20
C LYS A 87 -5.71 -14.45 -10.74
N GLN A 88 -7.00 -14.26 -10.43
CA GLN A 88 -8.07 -15.17 -10.87
C GLN A 88 -8.26 -15.20 -12.40
N LYS A 89 -7.84 -14.16 -13.12
CA LYS A 89 -7.99 -14.07 -14.58
C LYS A 89 -6.85 -14.74 -15.37
N LYS A 90 -5.69 -15.02 -14.75
CA LYS A 90 -4.54 -15.67 -15.43
C LYS A 90 -4.49 -17.17 -15.13
N LYS A 91 -4.71 -18.01 -16.16
CA LYS A 91 -4.47 -19.46 -16.09
C LYS A 91 -2.96 -19.77 -16.02
N LYS A 92 -2.56 -20.41 -14.91
CA LYS A 92 -1.34 -21.21 -14.64
C LYS A 92 -0.01 -20.72 -15.26
N ASN A 93 0.81 -20.02 -14.47
CA ASN A 93 2.20 -20.42 -14.11
C ASN A 93 3.11 -19.29 -13.60
N GLU A 94 2.70 -18.02 -13.64
CA GLU A 94 3.47 -16.94 -12.98
C GLU A 94 2.92 -16.65 -11.58
N LYS A 95 3.70 -16.99 -10.55
CA LYS A 95 3.32 -16.84 -9.13
C LYS A 95 3.98 -15.63 -8.42
N ASN A 96 4.76 -14.85 -9.16
CA ASN A 96 5.48 -13.69 -8.63
C ASN A 96 4.74 -12.40 -8.98
N PHE A 97 4.20 -11.73 -7.97
CA PHE A 97 3.53 -10.44 -8.09
C PHE A 97 4.44 -9.35 -7.55
N TYR A 98 4.82 -8.42 -8.42
CA TYR A 98 5.59 -7.26 -8.01
C TYR A 98 4.67 -6.05 -8.00
N LEU A 99 4.62 -5.35 -6.86
CA LEU A 99 3.99 -4.04 -6.78
C LEU A 99 5.04 -2.99 -7.10
N PHE A 100 5.05 -2.58 -8.38
CA PHE A 100 5.73 -1.37 -8.83
C PHE A 100 4.69 -0.26 -8.96
N PHE A 101 4.98 0.91 -8.40
CA PHE A 101 4.27 2.12 -8.74
C PHE A 101 5.16 2.87 -9.74
N GLU A 102 4.78 2.85 -11.02
CA GLU A 102 5.19 3.91 -11.93
C GLU A 102 4.08 4.95 -11.90
N CYS A 103 4.41 6.18 -11.49
CA CYS A 103 3.55 7.33 -11.71
C CYS A 103 3.32 7.50 -13.21
N TYR A 104 2.20 6.99 -13.73
CA TYR A 104 1.68 7.46 -15.02
C TYR A 104 0.67 8.56 -14.76
N GLU A 105 1.00 9.76 -15.19
CA GLU A 105 0.06 10.86 -15.33
C GLU A 105 -0.97 10.46 -16.40
N GLN A 106 -2.20 10.17 -15.99
CA GLN A 106 -3.31 10.13 -16.94
C GLN A 106 -3.76 11.56 -17.17
N SER A 107 -3.96 11.93 -18.44
CA SER A 107 -4.42 13.23 -18.96
C SER A 107 -5.75 13.76 -18.40
N ASN A 108 -6.33 13.13 -17.36
CA ASN A 108 -7.56 13.50 -16.66
C ASN A 108 -7.40 13.60 -15.13
N GLY A 109 -6.18 13.66 -14.59
CA GLY A 109 -5.94 13.90 -13.16
C GLY A 109 -6.41 12.78 -12.22
N LYS A 110 -6.61 11.55 -12.72
CA LYS A 110 -7.02 10.39 -11.93
C LYS A 110 -5.90 9.35 -11.88
N TYR A 111 -5.47 9.00 -10.67
CA TYR A 111 -4.50 7.94 -10.42
C TYR A 111 -5.23 6.59 -10.36
N GLN A 112 -4.89 5.65 -11.26
CA GLN A 112 -5.38 4.26 -11.20
C GLN A 112 -4.24 3.30 -10.88
N CYS A 113 -4.48 2.41 -9.92
CA CYS A 113 -3.52 1.42 -9.44
C CYS A 113 -3.59 0.16 -10.32
N GLY A 114 -2.54 -0.15 -11.08
CA GLY A 114 -2.44 -1.37 -11.88
C GLY A 114 -1.11 -2.07 -11.65
N GLY A 115 -1.15 -3.34 -11.21
CA GLY A 115 0.03 -4.20 -11.11
C GLY A 115 0.23 -5.02 -12.38
N LEU A 116 1.36 -4.85 -13.07
CA LEU A 116 1.75 -5.65 -14.24
C LEU A 116 3.11 -6.35 -14.02
N PRO A 117 3.30 -7.58 -14.55
CA PRO A 117 4.55 -8.31 -14.42
C PRO A 117 5.67 -7.76 -15.32
N ARG A 118 6.90 -7.80 -14.79
CA ARG A 118 8.17 -7.26 -15.34
C ARG A 118 8.63 -7.78 -16.71
N LYS A 119 7.93 -8.71 -17.38
CA LYS A 119 8.42 -9.37 -18.61
C LYS A 119 8.01 -8.73 -19.93
N GLN A 120 7.34 -7.58 -19.92
CA GLN A 120 7.11 -6.78 -21.12
C GLN A 120 7.43 -5.31 -20.84
N ARG A 121 8.70 -4.95 -21.00
CA ARG A 121 9.09 -3.65 -21.57
C ARG A 121 10.52 -3.75 -22.07
N ILE A 122 10.64 -3.77 -23.39
CA ILE A 122 11.88 -3.55 -24.12
C ILE A 122 11.82 -2.10 -24.60
N CYS A 123 12.93 -1.37 -24.36
CA CYS A 123 13.36 -0.15 -25.03
C CYS A 123 12.54 1.14 -24.80
N SER A 124 13.09 2.34 -24.93
CA SER A 124 14.46 2.89 -24.97
C SER A 124 14.26 4.38 -25.25
N GLY A 125 14.87 5.30 -24.49
CA GLY A 125 15.04 6.70 -24.85
C GLY A 125 13.83 7.49 -25.36
N CYS A 126 13.26 8.33 -24.51
CA CYS A 126 12.83 9.69 -24.83
C CYS A 126 12.73 10.45 -23.51
#